data_AF-A0A831X858-F1
#
_entry.id   AF-A0A831X858-F1
#
_cell.length_a   1.000
_cell.length_b   1.000
_cell.length_c   1.000
_cell.angle_alpha   90.00
_cell.angle_beta   90.00
_cell.angle_gamma   90.00
#
_symmetry.space_group_name_H-M   'P 1'
#
loop_
_entity.id
_entity.type
_entity.pdbx_description
1 polymer ?
#
loop_
_entity_poly.entity_id
_entity_poly.type
_entity_poly.pdbx_seq_one_letter_code
_entity_poly.pdbx_strand_id
1 'polypeptide(L)' 'RRAPKQRGCLVLRYYADLPEREVARLLGCSVGSVKRHCHRGAARMVEDWRLSSLLPHAARPDLA' A
#
# COMPACT_ATOMS: atom_id res chain seq x y z
N ARG A 1 7.45 10.24 -5.19
CA ARG A 1 6.65 9.78 -6.37
C ARG A 1 6.57 8.25 -6.38
N ARG A 2 5.44 7.64 -6.01
CA ARG A 2 5.24 6.18 -6.10
C ARG A 2 4.82 5.79 -7.51
N ALA A 3 5.31 4.67 -8.02
CA ALA A 3 4.84 4.17 -9.31
C ALA A 3 3.35 3.79 -9.23
N PRO A 4 2.51 4.07 -10.25
CA PRO A 4 1.07 3.82 -10.22
C PRO A 4 0.69 2.39 -9.78
N LYS A 5 1.47 1.38 -10.20
CA LYS A 5 1.27 -0.02 -9.82
C LYS A 5 1.50 -0.30 -8.33
N GLN A 6 2.47 0.38 -7.68
CA GLN A 6 2.69 0.25 -6.24
C GLN A 6 1.51 0.83 -5.45
N ARG A 7 0.98 1.97 -5.89
CA ARG A 7 -0.20 2.58 -5.27
C ARG A 7 -1.43 1.69 -5.42
N GLY A 8 -1.66 1.14 -6.61
CA GLY A 8 -2.75 0.20 -6.87
C GLY A 8 -2.71 -1.03 -5.96
N CYS A 9 -1.51 -1.63 -5.77
CA CYS A 9 -1.37 -2.78 -4.88
C CYS A 9 -1.77 -2.45 -3.43
N LEU A 10 -1.35 -1.29 -2.91
CA LEU A 10 -1.65 -0.88 -1.53
C LEU A 10 -3.15 -0.59 -1.32
N VAL A 11 -3.77 0.15 -2.24
CA VAL A 11 -5.20 0.49 -2.14
C VAL A 11 -6.04 -0.80 -2.18
N LEU A 12 -5.81 -1.66 -3.17
CA LEU A 12 -6.60 -2.87 -3.29
C LEU A 12 -6.37 -3.84 -2.12
N ARG A 13 -5.13 -3.96 -1.61
CA ARG A 13 -4.80 -4.91 -0.53
C ARG A 13 -5.25 -4.45 0.86
N TYR A 14 -5.13 -3.16 1.16
CA TYR A 14 -5.34 -2.63 2.52
C TYR A 14 -6.62 -1.81 2.67
N TYR A 15 -7.05 -1.08 1.63
CA TYR A 15 -8.31 -0.32 1.70
C TYR A 15 -9.51 -1.13 1.24
N ALA A 16 -9.35 -1.94 0.18
CA ALA A 16 -10.44 -2.78 -0.34
C ALA A 16 -10.39 -4.22 0.19
N ASP A 17 -9.45 -4.53 1.09
CA ASP A 17 -9.21 -5.85 1.69
C ASP A 17 -9.21 -7.04 0.71
N LEU A 18 -8.72 -6.82 -0.51
CA LEU A 18 -8.67 -7.88 -1.52
C LEU A 18 -7.47 -8.81 -1.30
N PRO A 19 -7.61 -10.12 -1.53
CA PRO A 19 -6.50 -11.05 -1.45
C PRO A 19 -5.48 -10.80 -2.57
N GLU A 20 -4.20 -11.13 -2.33
CA GLU A 20 -3.09 -10.84 -3.26
C GLU A 20 -3.30 -11.39 -4.67
N ARG A 21 -3.93 -12.56 -4.79
CA ARG A 21 -4.29 -13.20 -6.07
C ARG A 21 -5.25 -12.34 -6.91
N GLU A 22 -6.17 -11.66 -6.24
CA GLU A 22 -7.19 -10.85 -6.89
C GLU A 22 -6.62 -9.49 -7.29
N VAL A 23 -5.77 -8.91 -6.43
CA VAL A 23 -4.97 -7.73 -6.77
C VAL A 23 -4.08 -8.00 -7.99
N ALA A 24 -3.42 -9.16 -8.04
CA ALA A 24 -2.58 -9.57 -9.16
C ALA A 24 -3.38 -9.65 -10.46
N ARG A 25 -4.58 -10.25 -10.42
CA ARG A 25 -5.51 -10.33 -11.54
C ARG A 25 -5.95 -8.93 -12.02
N LEU A 26 -6.39 -8.06 -11.10
CA LEU A 26 -6.88 -6.72 -11.41
C LEU A 26 -5.80 -5.80 -12.00
N LEU A 27 -4.54 -5.97 -11.58
CA LEU A 27 -3.42 -5.14 -12.02
C LEU A 27 -2.60 -5.76 -13.16
N GLY A 28 -2.98 -6.95 -13.64
CA GLY A 28 -2.25 -7.66 -14.69
C GLY A 28 -0.80 -7.94 -14.32
N CYS A 29 -0.54 -8.38 -13.10
CA CYS A 29 0.80 -8.68 -12.60
C CYS A 29 0.85 -10.00 -11.81
N SER A 30 2.04 -10.48 -11.47
CA SER A 30 2.19 -11.69 -10.66
C SER A 30 1.92 -11.43 -9.18
N VAL A 31 1.48 -12.46 -8.45
CA VAL A 31 1.32 -12.40 -6.98
C VAL A 31 2.65 -11.99 -6.29
N GLY A 32 3.78 -12.49 -6.79
CA GLY A 32 5.10 -12.07 -6.32
C GLY A 32 5.38 -10.57 -6.52
N SER A 33 4.89 -9.99 -7.62
CA SER A 33 4.96 -8.53 -7.86
C SER A 33 4.11 -7.77 -6.85
N VAL A 34 2.90 -8.26 -6.53
CA VAL A 34 2.04 -7.68 -5.49
C VAL A 34 2.77 -7.64 -4.15
N LYS A 35 3.30 -8.79 -3.68
CA LYS A 35 4.08 -8.87 -2.43
C LYS A 35 5.25 -7.89 -2.41
N ARG A 36 6.04 -7.84 -3.49
CA ARG A 36 7.20 -6.96 -3.62
C ARG A 36 6.81 -5.48 -3.65
N HIS A 37 5.66 -5.14 -4.24
CA HIS A 37 5.13 -3.78 -4.27
C HIS A 37 4.53 -3.37 -2.93
N CYS A 38 3.83 -4.26 -2.23
CA CYS A 38 3.31 -4.01 -0.89
C CYS A 38 4.45 -3.83 0.12
N HIS A 39 5.43 -4.73 0.15
CA HIS A 39 6.58 -4.65 1.08
C HIS A 39 7.37 -3.33 0.90
N ARG A 40 7.71 -2.99 -0.35
CA ARG A 40 8.44 -1.73 -0.65
C ARG A 40 7.57 -0.49 -0.51
N GLY A 41 6.28 -0.61 -0.80
CA GLY A 41 5.29 0.44 -0.62
C GLY A 41 5.10 0.78 0.85
N ALA A 42 4.96 -0.21 1.72
CA ALA A 42 4.84 -0.03 3.17
C ALA A 42 6.12 0.59 3.76
N ALA A 43 7.31 0.07 3.42
CA ALA A 43 8.58 0.64 3.87
C ALA A 43 8.72 2.13 3.51
N ARG A 44 8.32 2.50 2.28
CA ARG A 44 8.30 3.91 1.85
C ARG A 44 7.18 4.73 2.51
N MET A 45 6.12 4.14 3.07
CA MET A 45 5.09 4.88 3.83
C MET A 45 5.59 5.19 5.23
N VAL A 46 6.27 4.23 5.86
CA VAL A 46 6.90 4.39 7.16
C VAL A 46 7.97 5.49 7.10
N GLU A 47 8.77 5.54 6.03
CA GLU A 47 9.81 6.55 5.84
C GLU A 47 9.25 7.95 5.46
N ASP A 48 8.09 8.01 4.80
CA ASP A 48 7.46 9.23 4.25
C ASP A 48 6.30 9.77 5.12
N TRP A 49 6.19 9.29 6.37
CA TRP A 49 5.27 9.81 7.39
C TRP A 49 5.42 11.33 7.67
N ARG A 50 6.40 12.01 7.03
CA ARG A 50 6.47 13.49 6.94
C ARG A 50 5.23 14.16 6.33
N LEU A 51 4.31 13.41 5.71
CA LEU A 51 2.97 13.89 5.36
C LEU A 51 2.01 14.06 6.55
N SER A 52 2.48 13.88 7.79
CA SER A 52 1.71 14.09 9.04
C SER A 52 1.07 15.47 9.17
N SER A 53 1.44 16.46 8.36
CA SER A 53 0.78 17.77 8.30
C SER A 53 -0.45 17.83 7.38
N LEU A 54 -0.66 16.83 6.51
CA LEU A 54 -1.71 16.84 5.48
C LEU A 54 -2.84 15.81 5.74
N LEU A 55 -2.70 14.92 6.72
CA LEU A 55 -3.74 13.96 7.10
C LEU A 55 -4.01 14.04 8.63
N PRO A 56 -4.95 14.89 9.08
CA PRO A 56 -5.25 15.05 10.52
C PRO A 56 -5.90 13.81 11.17
N HIS A 57 -6.18 12.75 10.41
CA HIS A 57 -6.86 11.54 10.90
C HIS A 57 -6.12 10.24 10.55
N ALA A 58 -4.82 10.29 10.24
CA ALA A 58 -4.01 9.07 10.24
C ALA A 58 -3.86 8.61 11.69
N ALA A 59 -4.87 7.88 12.17
CA ALA A 59 -4.86 7.18 13.44
C ALA A 59 -3.51 6.48 13.56
N ARG A 60 -2.78 6.91 14.59
CA ARG A 60 -1.42 6.46 14.81
C ARG A 60 -1.43 4.96 15.10
N PRO A 61 -0.42 4.19 14.65
CA PRO A 61 -0.34 2.76 14.91
C PRO A 61 -0.07 2.39 16.38
N ASP A 62 0.11 3.36 17.29
CA ASP A 62 0.33 3.18 18.73
C ASP A 62 -0.96 3.22 19.58
N LEU A 63 -2.15 3.23 18.95
CA LEU A 63 -3.44 3.10 19.62
C LEU A 63 -4.03 1.69 19.41
N ALA A 64 -3.36 0.70 20.01
CA ALA A 64 -3.88 -0.62 20.36
C ALA A 64 -3.21 -1.10 21.65
#